data_AF-A0A410UF10-F1
#
_entry.id   AF-A0A410UF10-F1
#
_cell.length_a   1.000
_cell.length_b   1.000
_cell.length_c   1.000
_cell.angle_alpha   90.00
_cell.angle_beta   90.00
_cell.angle_gamma   90.00
#
_symmetry.space_group_name_H-M   'P 1'
#
loop_
_entity.id
_entity.type
_entity.pdbx_description
1 polymer ?
#
loop_
_entity_poly.entity_id
_entity_poly.type
_entity_poly.pdbx_seq_one_letter_code
_entity_poly.pdbx_strand_id
1 'polypeptide(L)' 'MTRLWFATVAAAFCLSLAACGGSRAIAQNNDTCGKQLIDLQAALNSGAMTQAEYDRARAEAIRRCDED' A
#
# COMPACT_ATOMS: atom_id res chain seq x y z
N MET A 1 -2.18 16.40 48.00
CA MET A 1 -1.73 15.10 47.46
C MET A 1 -2.53 14.57 46.26
N THR A 2 -3.53 15.28 45.72
CA THR A 2 -4.38 14.77 44.60
C THR A 2 -3.89 15.12 43.19
N ARG A 3 -2.91 16.01 43.05
CA ARG A 3 -2.39 16.49 41.75
C ARG A 3 -1.33 15.57 41.12
N LEU A 4 -0.73 14.68 41.91
CA LEU A 4 0.30 13.73 41.47
C LEU A 4 -0.28 12.47 40.80
N TRP A 5 -1.54 12.13 41.07
CA TRP A 5 -2.18 10.93 40.55
C TRP A 5 -2.56 11.04 39.07
N PHE A 6 -2.94 12.23 38.61
CA PHE A 6 -3.30 12.44 37.20
C PHE A 6 -2.09 12.35 36.26
N ALA A 7 -0.90 12.72 36.75
CA ALA A 7 0.32 12.70 35.95
C ALA A 7 0.81 11.27 35.64
N THR A 8 0.64 10.34 36.58
CA THR A 8 1.09 8.95 36.42
C THR A 8 0.22 8.13 35.47
N VAL A 9 -1.10 8.37 35.44
CA VAL A 9 -2.02 7.68 34.51
C VAL A 9 -1.78 8.12 33.07
N ALA A 10 -1.48 9.40 32.84
CA ALA A 10 -1.20 9.92 31.50
C ALA A 10 0.07 9.32 30.87
N ALA A 11 1.12 9.11 31.67
CA ALA A 11 2.39 8.55 31.17
C ALA A 11 2.27 7.07 30.75
N ALA A 12 1.42 6.29 31.43
CA ALA A 12 1.23 4.87 31.12
C ALA A 12 0.47 4.66 29.78
N PHE A 13 -0.37 5.61 29.36
CA PHE A 13 -1.14 5.51 28.13
C PHE A 13 -0.31 5.82 26.87
N CYS A 14 0.79 6.59 26.98
CA CYS A 14 1.62 6.92 25.83
C CYS A 14 2.55 5.76 25.39
N LEU A 15 2.87 4.82 26.29
CA LEU A 15 3.77 3.70 26.01
C LEU A 15 3.12 2.57 25.20
N SER A 16 1.78 2.48 25.16
CA SER A 16 1.06 1.49 24.37
C SER A 16 0.98 1.82 22.88
N LEU A 17 1.22 3.08 22.47
CA LEU A 17 1.24 3.46 21.05
C LEU A 17 2.57 3.18 20.34
N ALA A 18 3.67 3.03 21.09
CA ALA A 18 5.00 2.74 20.51
C ALA A 18 5.15 1.29 20.00
N ALA A 19 4.23 0.40 20.36
CA ALA A 19 4.23 -1.00 19.92
C ALA A 19 3.51 -1.22 18.57
N CYS A 20 2.91 -0.18 17.97
CA CYS A 20 2.39 -0.25 16.61
C CYS A 20 3.51 0.04 15.58
N GLY A 21 4.70 -0.54 15.80
CA GLY A 21 5.78 -0.61 14.83
C GLY A 21 5.51 -1.77 13.88
N GLY A 22 4.46 -1.63 13.07
CA GLY A 22 4.04 -2.65 12.12
C GLY A 22 5.19 -2.98 11.16
N SER A 23 5.67 -4.22 11.23
CA SER A 23 6.45 -4.83 10.17
C SER A 23 5.74 -4.55 8.85
N ARG A 24 6.33 -3.70 8.01
CA ARG A 24 5.84 -3.52 6.65
C ARG A 24 6.00 -4.87 5.98
N ALA A 25 4.90 -5.60 5.83
CA ALA A 25 4.87 -6.78 5.01
C ALA A 25 5.32 -6.34 3.62
N ILE A 26 6.54 -6.70 3.25
CA ILE A 26 7.01 -6.54 1.89
C ILE A 26 6.24 -7.60 1.11
N ALA A 27 5.15 -7.18 0.45
CA ALA A 27 4.46 -8.04 -0.50
C ALA A 27 5.48 -8.43 -1.56
N GLN A 28 5.84 -9.72 -1.62
CA GLN A 28 6.69 -10.23 -2.69
C GLN A 28 6.01 -9.89 -4.03
N ASN A 29 6.70 -9.11 -4.85
CA ASN A 29 6.16 -8.46 -6.04
C ASN A 29 5.91 -9.44 -7.21
N ASN A 30 6.22 -10.72 -7.05
CA ASN A 30 6.24 -11.68 -8.16
C ASN A 30 4.84 -12.01 -8.70
N ASP A 31 3.79 -11.97 -7.87
CA ASP A 31 2.40 -12.23 -8.29
C ASP A 31 1.66 -10.96 -8.74
N THR A 32 2.25 -9.78 -8.57
CA THR A 32 1.56 -8.50 -8.79
C THR A 32 1.53 -8.12 -10.26
N CYS A 33 2.50 -8.58 -11.05
CA CYS A 33 2.61 -8.19 -12.45
C CYS A 33 1.41 -8.65 -13.29
N GLY A 34 1.06 -9.93 -13.20
CA GLY A 34 -0.10 -10.47 -13.90
C GLY A 34 -1.40 -9.81 -13.47
N LYS A 35 -1.54 -9.52 -12.16
CA LYS A 35 -2.72 -8.82 -11.63
C LYS A 35 -2.83 -7.39 -12.15
N GLN A 36 -1.72 -6.66 -12.21
CA GLN A 36 -1.71 -5.29 -12.71
C GLN A 36 -2.13 -5.21 -14.18
N LEU A 37 -1.73 -6.19 -15.00
CA LEU A 37 -2.16 -6.27 -16.40
C LEU A 37 -3.65 -6.60 -16.53
N ILE A 38 -4.20 -7.45 -15.66
CA ILE A 38 -5.63 -7.76 -15.61
C ILE A 38 -6.44 -6.52 -15.22
N ASP A 39 -5.99 -5.76 -14.22
CA ASP A 39 -6.66 -4.52 -13.78
C ASP A 39 -6.66 -3.45 -14.88
N LEU A 40 -5.55 -3.29 -15.62
CA LEU A 40 -5.49 -2.40 -16.77
C LEU A 40 -6.50 -2.81 -17.85
N GLN A 41 -6.62 -4.10 -18.14
CA GLN A 41 -7.60 -4.58 -19.11
C GLN A 41 -9.04 -4.35 -18.63
N ALA A 42 -9.31 -4.52 -17.33
CA ALA A 42 -10.61 -4.23 -16.75
C ALA A 42 -10.95 -2.73 -16.83
N ALA A 43 -9.98 -1.85 -16.59
CA ALA A 43 -10.14 -0.40 -16.72
C ALA A 43 -10.46 0.01 -18.17
N LEU A 44 -9.79 -0.59 -19.15
CA LEU A 44 -10.11 -0.38 -20.57
C LEU A 44 -11.52 -0.88 -20.91
N ASN A 45 -11.88 -2.09 -20.50
CA ASN A 45 -13.17 -2.71 -20.79
C ASN A 45 -14.35 -1.97 -20.15
N SER A 46 -14.13 -1.35 -18.99
CA SER A 46 -15.13 -0.51 -18.29
C SER A 46 -15.20 0.91 -18.85
N GLY A 47 -14.33 1.29 -19.78
CA GLY A 47 -14.23 2.64 -20.32
C GLY A 47 -13.63 3.66 -19.35
N ALA A 48 -13.02 3.20 -18.25
CA ALA A 48 -12.32 4.05 -17.29
C ALA A 48 -11.00 4.63 -17.85
N MET A 49 -10.48 4.03 -18.94
CA MET A 49 -9.35 4.54 -19.69
C MET A 49 -9.53 4.32 -21.19
N THR A 50 -8.83 5.12 -21.98
CA THR A 50 -8.75 4.98 -23.44
C THR A 50 -7.72 3.92 -23.84
N GLN A 51 -7.81 3.44 -25.09
CA GLN A 51 -6.83 2.50 -25.65
C GLN A 51 -5.39 3.04 -25.56
N ALA A 52 -5.18 4.33 -25.85
CA ALA A 52 -3.86 4.95 -25.81
C ALA A 52 -3.28 5.07 -24.38
N GLU A 53 -4.13 5.16 -23.37
CA GLU A 53 -3.71 5.12 -21.97
C GLU A 53 -3.38 3.70 -21.53
N TYR A 54 -4.20 2.73 -21.93
CA TYR A 54 -3.95 1.32 -21.71
C TYR A 54 -2.60 0.89 -22.31
N ASP A 55 -2.33 1.22 -23.57
CA ASP A 55 -1.11 0.80 -24.25
C ASP A 55 0.15 1.33 -23.56
N ARG A 56 0.13 2.60 -23.12
CA ARG A 56 1.23 3.22 -22.36
C ARG A 56 1.41 2.55 -20.99
N ALA A 57 0.33 2.39 -20.24
CA ALA A 57 0.37 1.80 -18.90
C ALA A 57 0.80 0.33 -18.94
N ARG A 58 0.35 -0.43 -19.94
CA ARG A 58 0.73 -1.82 -20.17
C ARG A 58 2.23 -1.95 -20.49
N ALA A 59 2.75 -1.10 -21.36
CA ALA A 59 4.18 -1.12 -21.71
C ALA A 59 5.05 -0.84 -20.47
N GLU A 60 4.64 0.11 -19.62
CA GLU A 60 5.36 0.43 -18.40
C GLU A 60 5.26 -0.67 -17.34
N ALA A 61 4.08 -1.30 -17.19
CA ALA A 61 3.90 -2.45 -16.32
C ALA A 61 4.80 -3.62 -16.73
N ILE A 62 4.83 -3.98 -18.02
CA ILE A 62 5.69 -5.06 -18.54
C ILE A 62 7.16 -4.74 -18.28
N ARG A 63 7.62 -3.52 -18.60
CA ARG A 63 9.02 -3.12 -18.36
C ARG A 63 9.43 -3.32 -16.90
N ARG A 64 8.58 -2.88 -15.96
CA ARG A 64 8.86 -3.02 -14.52
C ARG A 64 8.94 -4.48 -14.06
N CYS A 65 8.24 -5.38 -14.73
CA CYS A 65 8.27 -6.80 -14.38
C CYS A 65 9.39 -7.58 -15.06
N ASP A 66 9.88 -7.10 -16.21
CA ASP A 66 11.05 -7.67 -16.89
C ASP A 66 12.37 -7.22 -16.23
N GLU A 67 12.33 -6.15 -15.41
CA GLU A 67 13.47 -5.59 -14.67
C GLU A 67 13.68 -6.22 -13.27
N ASP A 68 12.74 -7.06 -12.78
CA ASP A 68 12.79 -7.79 -11.49
C ASP A 68 13.29 -9.25 -11.69
#